data_AF-A0A7R9T5M7-F1
#
_entry.id   AF-A0A7R9T5M7-F1
#
_cell.length_a   1.000
_cell.length_b   1.000
_cell.length_c   1.000
_cell.angle_alpha   90.00
_cell.angle_beta   90.00
_cell.angle_gamma   90.00
#
_symmetry.space_group_name_H-M   'P 1'
#
loop_
_entity.id
_entity.type
_entity.pdbx_description
1 polymer ?
#
loop_
_entity_poly.entity_id
_entity_poly.type
_entity_poly.pdbx_seq_one_letter_code
_entity_poly.pdbx_strand_id
1 'polypeptide(L)'
;PNIENLANWLGANRDGTFVFGEEFRPVKLQTYVRSFPDTTSDFLFNKYLKQKVFAVIREFYRGKQTLVFLGSRNDAQQTAKQLVVDSRRQFVNPQLSQFLLEASMQAQNKHLAECITAGVAFHHAGLERGDRELVEGLFCSR
;
A
#
# COMPACT_ATOMS: atom_id res chain seq x y z
N PRO A 1 -19.02 16.08 -3.55
CA PRO A 1 -20.18 16.78 -2.94
C PRO A 1 -19.90 18.28 -2.83
N ASN A 2 -20.87 19.15 -3.18
CA ASN A 2 -20.78 20.62 -3.35
C ASN A 2 -20.46 21.17 -4.77
N ILE A 3 -20.59 20.34 -5.80
CA ILE A 3 -20.25 20.68 -7.20
C ILE A 3 -20.92 21.98 -7.65
N GLU A 4 -22.21 22.16 -7.35
CA GLU A 4 -22.95 23.36 -7.75
C GLU A 4 -22.37 24.63 -7.15
N ASN A 5 -21.90 24.59 -5.89
CA ASN A 5 -21.28 25.74 -5.25
C ASN A 5 -19.92 26.06 -5.87
N LEU A 6 -19.13 25.03 -6.20
CA LEU A 6 -17.85 25.20 -6.87
C LEU A 6 -18.03 25.77 -8.28
N ALA A 7 -19.01 25.26 -9.04
CA ALA A 7 -19.34 25.77 -10.37
C ALA A 7 -19.76 27.24 -10.33
N ASN A 8 -20.64 27.60 -9.38
CA ASN A 8 -21.07 28.98 -9.18
C ASN A 8 -19.91 29.91 -8.80
N TRP A 9 -19.02 29.47 -7.90
CA TRP A 9 -17.84 30.24 -7.49
C TRP A 9 -16.89 30.52 -8.65
N LEU A 10 -16.70 29.54 -9.54
CA LEU A 10 -15.85 29.66 -10.72
C LEU A 10 -16.55 30.33 -11.92
N GLY A 11 -17.84 30.68 -11.80
CA GLY A 11 -18.64 31.21 -12.90
C GLY A 11 -18.87 30.20 -14.04
N ALA A 12 -18.71 28.91 -13.77
CA ALA A 12 -18.95 27.85 -14.75
C ALA A 12 -20.46 27.66 -14.94
N ASN A 13 -20.90 27.68 -16.20
CA ASN A 13 -22.28 27.39 -16.55
C ASN A 13 -22.55 25.86 -16.48
N ARG A 14 -23.82 25.47 -16.61
CA ARG A 14 -24.22 24.05 -16.55
C ARG A 14 -23.57 23.21 -17.64
N ASP A 15 -23.45 23.76 -18.86
CA ASP A 15 -22.85 23.06 -19.99
C ASP A 15 -21.33 22.87 -19.85
N GLY A 16 -20.67 23.66 -19.00
CA GLY A 16 -19.27 23.53 -18.63
C GLY A 16 -19.02 22.74 -17.34
N THR A 17 -20.07 22.23 -16.68
CA THR A 17 -19.97 21.52 -15.40
C THR A 17 -20.25 20.03 -15.59
N PHE A 18 -19.19 19.22 -15.56
CA PHE A 18 -19.30 17.76 -15.70
C PHE A 18 -19.11 17.05 -14.36
N VAL A 19 -20.03 16.15 -14.03
CA VAL A 19 -20.01 15.36 -12.80
C VAL A 19 -19.85 13.91 -13.15
N PHE A 20 -18.82 13.29 -12.59
CA PHE A 20 -18.49 11.89 -12.84
C PHE A 20 -18.57 11.11 -11.54
N GLY A 21 -19.49 10.15 -11.46
CA GLY A 21 -19.54 9.17 -10.39
C GLY A 21 -18.62 7.97 -10.63
N GLU A 22 -18.68 7.00 -9.73
CA GLU A 22 -17.91 5.74 -9.80
C GLU A 22 -18.20 4.94 -11.08
N GLU A 23 -19.39 5.12 -11.66
CA GLU A 23 -19.81 4.54 -12.92
C GLU A 23 -18.97 4.99 -14.13
N PHE A 24 -18.24 6.10 -14.03
CA PHE A 24 -17.36 6.59 -15.10
C PHE A 24 -15.94 6.03 -15.02
N ARG A 25 -15.57 5.26 -13.98
CA ARG A 25 -14.25 4.65 -13.93
C ARG A 25 -14.09 3.58 -15.03
N PRO A 26 -13.03 3.65 -15.86
CA PRO A 26 -12.75 2.63 -16.87
C PRO A 26 -12.36 1.28 -16.24
N VAL A 27 -11.75 1.31 -15.05
CA VAL A 27 -11.48 0.14 -14.22
C VAL A 27 -12.39 0.20 -13.01
N LYS A 28 -13.36 -0.71 -12.95
CA LYS A 28 -14.32 -0.79 -11.85
C LYS A 28 -13.64 -1.19 -10.55
N LEU A 29 -13.91 -0.43 -9.50
CA LEU A 29 -13.44 -0.72 -8.15
C LEU A 29 -14.48 -1.53 -7.39
N GLN A 30 -14.00 -2.47 -6.59
CA GLN A 30 -14.82 -3.18 -5.61
C GLN A 30 -14.33 -2.78 -4.22
N THR A 31 -15.23 -2.21 -3.42
CA THR A 31 -14.91 -1.75 -2.07
C THR A 31 -15.48 -2.73 -1.06
N TYR A 32 -14.64 -3.15 -0.12
CA TYR A 32 -15.01 -4.02 0.99
C TYR A 32 -14.69 -3.30 2.29
N VAL A 33 -15.66 -3.28 3.21
CA VAL A 33 -15.45 -2.80 4.58
C VAL A 33 -15.38 -4.02 5.49
N ARG A 34 -14.33 -4.07 6.33
CA ARG A 34 -14.15 -5.08 7.36
C ARG A 34 -14.19 -4.38 8.71
N SER A 35 -15.11 -4.80 9.56
CA SER A 35 -15.18 -4.32 10.94
C SER A 35 -14.35 -5.24 11.82
N PHE A 36 -13.58 -4.64 12.71
CA PHE A 36 -12.75 -5.33 13.69
C PHE A 36 -13.24 -4.98 15.10
N PRO A 37 -13.20 -5.92 16.06
CA PRO A 37 -13.58 -5.63 17.44
C PRO A 37 -12.75 -4.49 18.01
N ASP A 38 -13.40 -3.61 18.74
CA ASP A 38 -12.74 -2.51 19.42
C ASP A 38 -11.79 -3.03 20.52
N THR A 39 -10.79 -2.23 20.87
CA THR A 39 -9.86 -2.53 21.96
C THR A 39 -9.82 -1.36 22.93
N THR A 40 -9.19 -1.55 24.08
CA THR A 40 -9.15 -0.53 25.14
C THR A 40 -8.34 0.72 24.78
N SER A 41 -7.59 0.74 23.67
CA SER A 41 -6.90 1.94 23.17
C SER A 41 -6.53 1.83 21.69
N ASP A 42 -6.40 2.97 21.01
CA ASP A 42 -5.95 3.04 19.61
C ASP A 42 -4.61 2.33 19.34
N PHE A 43 -3.70 2.36 20.32
CA PHE A 43 -2.42 1.67 20.21
C PHE A 43 -2.59 0.16 20.12
N LEU A 44 -3.42 -0.43 20.99
CA LEU A 44 -3.72 -1.85 20.99
C LEU A 44 -4.52 -2.24 19.73
N PHE A 45 -5.43 -1.38 19.30
CA PHE A 45 -6.22 -1.59 18.09
C PHE A 45 -5.31 -1.64 16.86
N ASN A 46 -4.40 -0.67 16.70
CA ASN A 46 -3.44 -0.65 15.60
C ASN A 46 -2.52 -1.88 15.62
N LYS A 47 -2.05 -2.30 16.80
CA LYS A 47 -1.26 -3.54 16.94
C LYS A 47 -2.06 -4.76 16.50
N TYR A 48 -3.33 -4.84 16.89
CA TYR A 48 -4.25 -5.90 16.47
C TYR A 48 -4.47 -5.91 14.97
N LEU A 49 -4.74 -4.75 14.35
CA LEU A 49 -4.96 -4.62 12.91
C LEU A 49 -3.75 -5.08 12.09
N LYS A 50 -2.53 -4.76 12.51
CA LYS A 50 -1.29 -5.22 11.84
C LYS A 50 -1.23 -6.73 11.66
N GLN A 51 -1.69 -7.48 12.67
CA GLN A 51 -1.75 -8.95 12.63
C GLN A 51 -2.80 -9.48 11.65
N LYS A 52 -3.74 -8.64 11.21
CA LYS A 52 -4.80 -9.01 10.26
C LYS A 52 -4.45 -8.68 8.81
N VAL A 53 -3.45 -7.81 8.58
CA VAL A 53 -3.08 -7.34 7.24
C VAL A 53 -2.77 -8.51 6.30
N PHE A 54 -1.96 -9.47 6.72
CA PHE A 54 -1.61 -10.62 5.85
C PHE A 54 -2.83 -11.42 5.41
N ALA A 55 -3.77 -11.68 6.33
CA ALA A 55 -5.00 -12.41 6.03
C ALA A 55 -5.87 -11.67 5.01
N VAL A 56 -5.98 -10.34 5.14
CA VAL A 56 -6.71 -9.50 4.19
C VAL A 56 -6.02 -9.49 2.82
N ILE A 57 -4.69 -9.35 2.77
CA ILE A 57 -3.94 -9.42 1.50
C ILE A 57 -4.20 -10.77 0.82
N ARG A 58 -4.10 -11.89 1.54
CA ARG A 58 -4.33 -13.24 1.01
C ARG A 58 -5.71 -13.42 0.37
N GLU A 59 -6.74 -12.72 0.85
CA GLU A 59 -8.09 -12.76 0.30
C GLU A 59 -8.17 -12.13 -1.10
N PHE A 60 -7.41 -11.06 -1.37
CA PHE A 60 -7.57 -10.23 -2.57
C PHE A 60 -6.38 -10.22 -3.53
N TYR A 61 -5.17 -10.52 -3.05
CA TYR A 61 -3.89 -10.35 -3.76
C TYR A 61 -3.87 -11.03 -5.14
N ARG A 62 -4.35 -12.28 -5.25
CA ARG A 62 -4.42 -13.05 -6.51
C ARG A 62 -3.14 -12.99 -7.37
N GLY A 63 -1.96 -12.94 -6.77
CA GLY A 63 -0.69 -12.84 -7.50
C GLY A 63 -0.35 -11.42 -8.00
N LYS A 64 -1.11 -10.39 -7.63
CA LYS A 64 -0.97 -9.02 -8.15
C LYS A 64 -0.41 -8.07 -7.10
N GLN A 65 0.29 -7.05 -7.58
CA GLN A 65 0.80 -5.94 -6.77
C GLN A 65 -0.28 -5.39 -5.80
N THR A 66 0.08 -5.22 -4.52
CA THR A 66 -0.83 -4.77 -3.45
C THR A 66 -0.19 -3.62 -2.68
N LEU A 67 -0.94 -2.52 -2.49
CA LEU A 67 -0.54 -1.38 -1.66
C LEU A 67 -1.32 -1.40 -0.33
N VAL A 68 -0.62 -1.14 0.78
CA VAL A 68 -1.22 -1.05 2.12
C VAL A 68 -0.90 0.32 2.70
N PHE A 69 -1.93 1.14 2.93
CA PHE A 69 -1.79 2.46 3.53
C PHE A 69 -1.86 2.39 5.05
N LEU A 70 -0.96 3.09 5.73
CA LEU A 70 -0.77 3.05 7.17
C LEU A 70 -0.65 4.48 7.73
N GLY A 71 -1.07 4.68 8.97
CA GLY A 71 -1.22 6.02 9.57
C GLY A 71 0.09 6.73 9.93
N SER A 72 1.22 6.03 9.97
CA SER A 72 2.52 6.63 10.31
C SER A 72 3.69 5.95 9.60
N ARG A 73 4.84 6.65 9.58
CA ARG A 73 6.12 6.11 9.05
C ARG A 73 6.54 4.83 9.79
N ASN A 74 6.43 4.86 11.12
CA ASN A 74 6.78 3.70 11.94
C ASN A 74 5.83 2.53 11.67
N ASP A 75 4.53 2.78 11.51
CA ASP A 75 3.57 1.72 11.19
C ASP A 75 3.86 1.06 9.85
N ALA A 76 4.26 1.83 8.83
CA ALA A 76 4.68 1.30 7.54
C ALA A 76 5.84 0.30 7.69
N GLN A 77 6.90 0.69 8.38
CA GLN A 77 8.05 -0.17 8.60
C GLN A 77 7.71 -1.40 9.45
N GLN A 78 6.97 -1.23 10.55
CA GLN A 78 6.62 -2.35 11.44
C GLN A 78 5.68 -3.34 10.77
N THR A 79 4.71 -2.87 9.99
CA THR A 79 3.79 -3.74 9.24
C THR A 79 4.53 -4.51 8.16
N ALA A 80 5.46 -3.88 7.44
CA ALA A 80 6.30 -4.57 6.46
C ALA A 80 7.11 -5.70 7.10
N LYS A 81 7.78 -5.43 8.24
CA LYS A 81 8.49 -6.45 9.01
C LYS A 81 7.58 -7.60 9.45
N GLN A 82 6.38 -7.29 9.93
CA GLN A 82 5.40 -8.32 10.30
C GLN A 82 4.97 -9.17 9.09
N LEU A 83 4.76 -8.54 7.93
CA LEU A 83 4.41 -9.24 6.69
C LEU A 83 5.52 -10.18 6.20
N VAL A 84 6.79 -9.83 6.39
CA VAL A 84 7.92 -10.74 6.10
C VAL A 84 7.76 -12.05 6.90
N VAL A 85 7.45 -11.94 8.19
CA VAL A 85 7.26 -13.10 9.09
C VAL A 85 6.00 -13.88 8.70
N ASP A 86 4.86 -13.20 8.58
CA ASP A 86 3.56 -13.84 8.36
C ASP A 86 3.46 -14.50 6.99
N SER A 87 4.03 -13.87 5.95
CA SER A 87 4.00 -14.40 4.59
C SER A 87 4.90 -15.60 4.40
N ARG A 88 5.97 -15.77 5.20
CA ARG A 88 6.97 -16.83 5.01
C ARG A 88 7.47 -16.89 3.56
N ARG A 89 7.74 -15.72 2.96
CA ARG A 89 8.16 -15.54 1.56
C ARG A 89 7.14 -15.97 0.49
N GLN A 90 5.86 -16.14 0.84
CA GLN A 90 4.80 -16.46 -0.14
C GLN A 90 4.63 -15.42 -1.26
N PHE A 91 5.11 -14.18 -1.05
CA PHE A 91 5.08 -13.13 -2.07
C PHE A 91 6.25 -13.21 -3.07
N VAL A 92 7.26 -14.04 -2.79
CA VAL A 92 8.42 -14.18 -3.67
C VAL A 92 8.12 -15.20 -4.75
N ASN A 93 8.14 -14.75 -6.00
CA ASN A 93 8.27 -15.64 -7.14
C ASN A 93 9.69 -16.25 -7.11
N PRO A 94 9.86 -17.58 -7.05
CA PRO A 94 11.19 -18.22 -6.98
C PRO A 94 12.14 -17.79 -8.10
N GLN A 95 11.61 -17.55 -9.30
CA GLN A 95 12.37 -17.08 -10.46
C GLN A 95 12.94 -15.66 -10.27
N LEU A 96 12.32 -14.86 -9.39
CA LEU A 96 12.77 -13.50 -9.07
C LEU A 96 13.62 -13.42 -7.80
N SER A 97 13.87 -14.54 -7.10
CA SER A 97 14.57 -14.50 -5.81
C SER A 97 15.98 -13.92 -5.91
N GLN A 98 16.71 -14.18 -7.00
CA GLN A 98 18.05 -13.63 -7.22
C GLN A 98 17.99 -12.12 -7.48
N PHE A 99 17.05 -11.68 -8.34
CA PHE A 99 16.82 -10.27 -8.61
C PHE A 99 16.47 -9.48 -7.34
N LEU A 100 15.60 -10.02 -6.49
CA LEU A 100 15.25 -9.38 -5.21
C LEU A 100 16.45 -9.31 -4.26
N LEU A 101 17.32 -10.32 -4.27
CA LEU A 101 18.55 -10.29 -3.48
C LEU A 101 19.49 -9.17 -3.95
N GLU A 102 19.71 -9.04 -5.25
CA GLU A 102 20.52 -7.97 -5.84
C GLU A 102 19.93 -6.58 -5.58
N ALA A 103 18.61 -6.44 -5.73
CA ALA A 103 17.91 -5.20 -5.43
C ALA A 103 18.04 -4.83 -3.94
N SER A 104 17.98 -5.82 -3.03
CA SER A 104 18.16 -5.56 -1.60
C SER A 104 19.54 -4.99 -1.25
N MET A 105 20.58 -5.31 -2.04
CA MET A 105 21.93 -4.77 -1.85
C MET A 105 22.04 -3.29 -2.25
N GLN A 106 21.08 -2.77 -3.03
CA GLN A 106 21.02 -1.37 -3.43
C GLN A 106 20.32 -0.49 -2.38
N ALA A 107 19.54 -1.10 -1.48
CA ALA A 107 18.85 -0.38 -0.43
C ALA A 107 19.85 0.09 0.65
N GLN A 108 19.78 1.37 0.99
CA GLN A 108 20.59 1.95 2.06
C GLN A 108 20.00 1.65 3.44
N ASN A 109 18.67 1.68 3.55
CA ASN A 109 17.99 1.29 4.78
C ASN A 109 18.04 -0.25 4.96
N LYS A 110 18.72 -0.69 6.03
CA LYS A 110 18.88 -2.12 6.35
C LYS A 110 17.56 -2.87 6.52
N HIS A 111 16.56 -2.23 7.14
CA HIS A 111 15.24 -2.85 7.31
C HIS A 111 14.48 -2.97 6.00
N LEU A 112 14.69 -2.02 5.08
CA LEU A 112 14.13 -2.10 3.74
C LEU A 112 14.78 -3.25 2.96
N ALA A 113 16.10 -3.35 3.00
CA ALA A 113 16.85 -4.44 2.38
C ALA A 113 16.33 -5.81 2.84
N GLU A 114 16.18 -6.02 4.15
CA GLU A 114 15.61 -7.24 4.73
C GLU A 114 14.22 -7.55 4.16
N CYS A 115 13.33 -6.55 4.07
CA CYS A 115 11.98 -6.74 3.55
C CYS A 115 11.97 -7.13 2.06
N ILE A 116 12.80 -6.49 1.24
CA ILE A 116 12.82 -6.69 -0.23
C ILE A 116 13.06 -8.17 -0.58
N THR A 117 13.94 -8.86 0.14
CA THR A 117 14.26 -10.28 -0.09
C THR A 117 13.06 -11.23 0.11
N ALA A 118 12.03 -10.76 0.82
CA ALA A 118 10.78 -11.47 1.07
C ALA A 118 9.62 -10.99 0.19
N GLY A 119 9.88 -10.13 -0.80
CA GLY A 119 8.85 -9.59 -1.70
C GLY A 119 7.95 -8.55 -1.02
N VAL A 120 8.43 -7.90 0.05
CA VAL A 120 7.73 -6.85 0.78
C VAL A 120 8.61 -5.61 0.81
N ALA A 121 8.02 -4.42 0.79
CA ALA A 121 8.73 -3.17 1.01
C ALA A 121 7.85 -2.20 1.80
N PHE A 122 8.46 -1.19 2.42
CA PHE A 122 7.75 -0.04 2.96
C PHE A 122 8.22 1.23 2.26
N HIS A 123 7.33 2.22 2.18
CA HIS A 123 7.61 3.52 1.58
C HIS A 123 7.07 4.62 2.49
N HIS A 124 7.88 5.64 2.74
CA HIS A 124 7.46 6.85 3.45
C HIS A 124 8.44 8.00 3.18
N ALA A 125 8.02 9.24 3.47
CA ALA A 125 8.83 10.44 3.25
C ALA A 125 10.17 10.49 4.03
N GLY A 126 10.35 9.67 5.06
CA GLY A 126 11.62 9.57 5.80
C GLY A 126 12.67 8.65 5.17
N LEU A 127 12.37 7.96 4.06
CA LEU A 127 13.36 7.17 3.33
C LEU A 127 14.22 8.08 2.45
N GLU A 128 15.46 7.66 2.22
CA GLU A 128 16.29 8.29 1.21
C GLU A 128 15.62 8.26 -0.16
N ARG A 129 15.96 9.24 -1.01
CA ARG A 129 15.41 9.31 -2.36
C ARG A 129 15.69 8.03 -3.16
N GLY A 130 16.92 7.51 -3.09
CA GLY A 130 17.30 6.28 -3.78
C GLY A 130 16.49 5.07 -3.32
N ASP A 131 16.26 4.93 -2.02
CA ASP A 131 15.41 3.86 -1.47
C ASP A 131 13.95 3.97 -1.93
N ARG A 132 13.41 5.20 -2.03
CA ARG A 132 12.05 5.42 -2.56
C ARG A 132 11.95 5.04 -4.03
N GLU A 133 12.90 5.47 -4.85
CA GLU A 133 12.97 5.16 -6.28
C GLU A 133 13.15 3.65 -6.52
N LEU A 134 13.97 2.98 -5.69
CA LEU A 134 14.14 1.53 -5.72
C LEU A 134 12.81 0.81 -5.47
N VAL A 135 12.09 1.17 -4.40
CA VAL A 135 10.80 0.53 -4.05
C VAL A 135 9.76 0.78 -5.14
N GLU A 136 9.67 2.01 -5.65
CA GLU A 136 8.75 2.36 -6.74
C GLU A 136 9.08 1.59 -8.03
N GLY A 137 10.37 1.46 -8.36
CA GLY A 137 10.85 0.68 -9.50
C GLY A 137 10.50 -0.80 -9.37
N LEU A 138 10.83 -1.42 -8.24
CA LEU A 138 10.51 -2.82 -7.96
C LEU A 138 9.00 -3.10 -7.98
N PHE A 139 8.19 -2.16 -7.50
CA PHE A 139 6.74 -2.31 -7.52
C PHE A 139 6.17 -2.22 -8.94
N CYS A 140 6.72 -1.35 -9.78
CA CYS A 140 6.25 -1.16 -11.17
C CYS A 140 6.76 -2.23 -12.14
N SER A 141 7.97 -2.77 -11.92
CA SER A 141 8.51 -3.88 -12.73
C SER A 141 7.65 -5.13 -12.56
N ARG A 142 7.15 -5.67 -13.67
CA ARG A 142 6.45 -6.97 -13.74
C ARG A 142 7.36 -8.05 -14.28
#